data_AF-A0A142XQZ0-F1
#
_entry.id   AF-A0A142XQZ0-F1
#
_cell.length_a   1.000
_cell.length_b   1.000
_cell.length_c   1.000
_cell.angle_alpha   90.00
_cell.angle_beta   90.00
_cell.angle_gamma   90.00
#
_symmetry.space_group_name_H-M   'P 1'
#
loop_
_entity.id
_entity.type
_entity.pdbx_description
1 polymer ?
#
loop_
_entity_poly.entity_id
_entity_poly.type
_entity_poly.pdbx_seq_one_letter_code
_entity_poly.pdbx_strand_id
1 'polypeptide(L)'
;MSEPAEEKREGTRRVPRRADLSRVLDNVLGAVPASSAPKTLTNSVGMAFVLIPAGKFFMGSPPGEAGHRTNEGPVHEVVIGKSFYLGIHPVTQAAYRTVTGQNPSRFTAAEGGGQNTRSNRFRGPTPWRSVRG
;
A
#
# COMPACT_ATOMS: atom_id res chain seq x y z
N MET A 1 -19.39 52.03 67.52
CA MET A 1 -20.38 51.03 67.08
C MET A 1 -20.26 50.94 65.57
N SER A 2 -19.94 49.84 64.90
CA SER A 2 -19.39 48.52 65.20
C SER A 2 -18.94 47.99 63.82
N GLU A 3 -17.77 47.36 63.78
CA GLU A 3 -17.21 46.54 62.67
C GLU A 3 -18.15 45.37 62.25
N PRO A 4 -17.91 44.55 61.18
CA PRO A 4 -16.56 44.03 60.77
C PRO A 4 -16.30 43.64 59.29
N ALA A 5 -15.00 43.33 59.02
CA ALA A 5 -14.38 42.23 58.22
C ALA A 5 -14.87 41.90 56.78
N GLU A 6 -14.13 41.33 55.81
CA GLU A 6 -13.01 40.38 55.81
C GLU A 6 -12.53 40.29 54.34
N GLU A 7 -11.24 40.49 54.07
CA GLU A 7 -10.28 39.48 53.60
C GLU A 7 -10.38 38.94 52.15
N LYS A 8 -9.20 38.99 51.51
CA LYS A 8 -8.80 38.47 50.20
C LYS A 8 -9.22 37.02 49.94
N ARG A 9 -9.64 36.71 48.71
CA ARG A 9 -9.21 35.47 48.00
C ARG A 9 -9.01 35.69 46.50
N GLU A 10 -7.79 35.34 46.09
CA GLU A 10 -7.27 35.14 44.73
C GLU A 10 -8.19 34.25 43.87
N GLY A 11 -8.40 34.60 42.60
CA GLY A 11 -9.26 33.83 41.71
C GLY A 11 -9.13 34.24 40.24
N THR A 12 -7.94 34.02 39.66
CA THR A 12 -7.74 34.12 38.20
C THR A 12 -8.71 33.17 37.47
N ARG A 13 -9.75 33.68 36.80
CA ARG A 13 -10.48 32.90 35.79
C ARG A 13 -10.44 33.60 34.44
N ARG A 14 -9.61 33.01 33.59
CA ARG A 14 -9.21 33.42 32.24
C ARG A 14 -10.41 33.65 31.33
N VAL A 15 -10.40 34.79 30.65
CA VAL A 15 -11.21 35.11 29.46
C VAL A 15 -11.09 33.96 28.44
N PRO A 16 -12.18 33.46 27.82
CA PRO A 16 -12.06 32.43 26.81
C PRO A 16 -11.43 33.10 25.58
N ARG A 17 -10.15 32.84 25.34
CA ARG A 17 -9.54 33.21 24.06
C ARG A 17 -10.12 32.28 22.99
N ARG A 18 -10.55 32.89 21.89
CA ARG A 18 -10.89 32.32 20.58
C ARG A 18 -9.79 31.40 20.03
N ALA A 19 -9.53 30.30 20.70
CA ALA A 19 -8.49 29.34 20.33
C ALA A 19 -8.94 27.95 20.76
N ASP A 20 -9.95 27.42 20.07
CA ASP A 20 -9.94 25.99 19.80
C ASP A 20 -10.65 25.57 18.52
N LEU A 21 -10.79 26.50 17.55
CA LEU A 21 -11.21 26.11 16.20
C LEU A 21 -10.13 25.27 15.50
N SER A 22 -8.86 25.41 15.89
CA SER A 22 -7.78 24.56 15.40
C SER A 22 -7.95 23.12 15.87
N ARG A 23 -8.26 22.83 17.14
CA ARG A 23 -8.55 21.44 17.58
C ARG A 23 -9.84 20.87 16.99
N VAL A 24 -10.85 21.71 16.79
CA VAL A 24 -12.08 21.26 16.12
C VAL A 24 -11.80 20.93 14.65
N LEU A 25 -10.99 21.75 13.96
CA LEU A 25 -10.54 21.45 12.59
C LEU A 25 -9.60 20.24 12.56
N ASP A 26 -8.70 20.08 13.53
CA ASP A 26 -7.82 18.92 13.65
C ASP A 26 -8.62 17.64 13.93
N ASN A 27 -9.77 17.71 14.60
CA ASN A 27 -10.67 16.57 14.82
C ASN A 27 -11.62 16.31 13.64
N VAL A 28 -12.01 17.34 12.89
CA VAL A 28 -12.86 17.21 11.68
C VAL A 28 -12.03 16.82 10.45
N LEU A 29 -10.75 17.18 10.41
CA LEU A 29 -9.77 16.80 9.38
C LEU A 29 -8.89 15.61 9.82
N GLY A 30 -8.92 15.24 11.10
CA GLY A 30 -8.10 14.20 11.76
C GLY A 30 -8.62 12.78 11.63
N ALA A 31 -9.23 12.47 10.50
CA ALA A 31 -9.45 11.09 10.07
C ALA A 31 -9.11 11.02 8.59
N VAL A 32 -7.81 11.10 8.26
CA VAL A 32 -7.33 10.64 6.97
C VAL A 32 -7.72 9.15 6.90
N PRO A 33 -8.65 8.73 6.01
CA PRO A 33 -9.02 7.34 5.92
C PRO A 33 -7.77 6.53 5.62
N ALA A 34 -7.68 5.33 6.21
CA ALA A 34 -6.68 4.35 5.87
C ALA A 34 -6.55 4.22 4.34
N SER A 35 -5.44 4.74 3.81
CA SER A 35 -4.99 4.64 2.42
C SER A 35 -6.06 4.93 1.34
N SER A 36 -6.22 6.20 0.97
CA SER A 36 -6.87 6.58 -0.31
C SER A 36 -5.98 6.34 -1.53
N ALA A 37 -4.96 5.48 -1.42
CA ALA A 37 -4.09 5.15 -2.54
C ALA A 37 -4.91 4.47 -3.63
N PRO A 38 -4.72 4.85 -4.91
CA PRO A 38 -5.51 4.26 -5.98
C PRO A 38 -5.28 2.75 -6.06
N LYS A 39 -6.35 1.98 -6.30
CA LYS A 39 -6.26 0.52 -6.41
C LYS A 39 -5.30 0.07 -7.51
N THR A 40 -5.15 0.89 -8.54
CA THR A 40 -4.25 0.65 -9.66
C THR A 40 -3.42 1.89 -9.95
N LEU A 41 -2.15 1.69 -10.30
CA LEU A 41 -1.21 2.74 -10.67
C LEU A 41 -0.58 2.38 -12.02
N THR A 42 -0.43 3.37 -12.90
CA THR A 42 0.34 3.23 -14.13
C THR A 42 1.54 4.19 -14.06
N ASN A 43 2.75 3.68 -14.27
CA ASN A 43 3.94 4.52 -14.28
C ASN A 43 4.19 5.18 -15.65
N SER A 44 5.22 6.02 -15.75
CA SER A 44 5.57 6.76 -16.97
C SER A 44 5.95 5.87 -18.17
N VAL A 45 6.33 4.62 -17.93
CA VAL A 45 6.65 3.64 -18.99
C VAL A 45 5.47 2.70 -19.32
N GLY A 46 4.28 3.00 -18.81
CA GLY A 46 3.05 2.26 -19.11
C GLY A 46 2.90 0.93 -18.36
N MET A 47 3.72 0.67 -17.33
CA MET A 47 3.55 -0.51 -16.48
C MET A 47 2.39 -0.31 -15.51
N ALA A 48 1.51 -1.31 -15.42
CA ALA A 48 0.36 -1.35 -14.55
C ALA A 48 0.70 -2.10 -13.26
N PHE A 49 0.30 -1.51 -12.14
CA PHE A 49 0.48 -2.01 -10.80
C PHE A 49 -0.86 -2.07 -10.08
N VAL A 50 -0.98 -2.99 -9.12
CA VAL A 50 -2.12 -3.10 -8.22
C VAL A 50 -1.66 -2.85 -6.79
N LEU A 51 -2.49 -2.17 -6.00
CA LEU A 51 -2.24 -1.97 -4.58
C LEU A 51 -2.56 -3.27 -3.83
N ILE A 52 -1.53 -3.87 -3.22
CA ILE A 52 -1.67 -4.99 -2.30
C ILE A 52 -1.84 -4.41 -0.89
N PRO A 53 -2.97 -4.68 -0.20
CA PRO A 53 -3.18 -4.19 1.15
C PRO A 53 -2.22 -4.84 2.14
N ALA A 54 -1.93 -4.14 3.24
CA ALA A 54 -1.31 -4.75 4.41
C ALA A 54 -2.12 -5.97 4.87
N GLY A 55 -1.44 -7.02 5.32
CA GLY A 55 -2.09 -8.28 5.65
C GLY A 55 -1.13 -9.35 6.13
N LYS A 56 -1.69 -10.55 6.30
CA LYS A 56 -0.97 -11.74 6.75
C LYS A 56 -1.27 -12.92 5.84
N PHE A 57 -0.30 -13.80 5.66
CA PHE A 57 -0.46 -15.04 4.91
C PHE A 57 0.61 -16.06 5.34
N PHE A 58 0.41 -17.33 4.98
CA PHE A 58 1.40 -18.37 5.18
C PHE A 58 2.33 -18.47 3.96
N MET A 59 3.64 -18.36 4.16
CA MET A 59 4.65 -18.50 3.11
C MET A 59 5.42 -19.81 3.28
N GLY A 60 5.71 -20.47 2.16
CA GLY A 60 6.48 -21.72 2.07
C GLY A 60 5.63 -22.87 1.53
N SER A 61 6.25 -24.04 1.32
CA SER A 61 5.57 -25.27 0.88
C SER A 61 5.65 -26.37 1.96
N PRO A 62 4.56 -27.13 2.22
CA PRO A 62 4.60 -28.28 3.11
C PRO A 62 5.58 -29.36 2.60
N PRO A 63 6.26 -30.11 3.48
CA PRO A 63 7.23 -31.13 3.08
C PRO A 63 6.70 -32.24 2.15
N GLY A 64 5.37 -32.47 2.16
CA GLY A 64 4.71 -33.48 1.33
C GLY A 64 4.18 -32.97 -0.02
N GLU A 65 4.38 -31.69 -0.35
CA GLU A 65 3.95 -31.13 -1.63
C GLU A 65 4.83 -31.64 -2.78
N ALA A 66 4.22 -32.01 -3.90
CA ALA A 66 4.95 -32.52 -5.06
C ALA A 66 5.92 -31.44 -5.61
N GLY A 67 7.21 -31.77 -5.71
CA GLY A 67 8.24 -30.83 -6.16
C GLY A 67 8.84 -29.95 -5.06
N HIS A 68 8.45 -30.16 -3.79
CA HIS A 68 9.02 -29.46 -2.64
C HIS A 68 10.55 -29.58 -2.60
N ARG A 69 11.21 -28.46 -2.33
CA ARG A 69 12.65 -28.38 -2.07
C ARG A 69 12.88 -28.02 -0.61
N THR A 70 14.00 -28.50 -0.05
CA THR A 70 14.35 -28.32 1.36
C THR A 70 14.47 -26.85 1.81
N ASN A 71 14.64 -25.92 0.87
CA ASN A 71 14.73 -24.48 1.14
C ASN A 71 13.40 -23.73 1.01
N GLU A 72 12.29 -24.41 0.72
CA GLU A 72 10.96 -23.79 0.57
C GLU A 72 10.12 -23.88 1.86
N GLY A 73 10.59 -24.65 2.85
CA GLY A 73 9.97 -24.75 4.17
C GLY A 73 10.79 -24.08 5.28
N PRO A 74 10.25 -24.09 6.52
CA PRO A 74 8.89 -24.48 6.87
C PRO A 74 7.87 -23.41 6.45
N VAL A 75 6.61 -23.83 6.36
CA VAL A 75 5.49 -22.89 6.23
C VAL A 75 5.43 -22.02 7.49
N HIS A 76 5.42 -20.70 7.33
CA HIS A 76 5.38 -19.75 8.45
C HIS A 76 4.47 -18.55 8.15
N GLU A 77 3.88 -17.94 9.18
CA GLU A 77 3.06 -16.72 9.03
C GLU A 77 3.97 -15.52 8.74
N VAL A 78 3.68 -14.82 7.65
CA VAL A 78 4.33 -13.56 7.25
C VAL A 78 3.35 -12.41 7.42
N VAL A 79 3.81 -11.32 8.02
CA VAL A 79 3.04 -10.08 8.20
C VAL A 79 3.64 -8.97 7.35
N ILE A 80 2.86 -8.42 6.42
CA ILE A 80 3.22 -7.20 5.68
C ILE A 80 2.42 -6.04 6.26
N GLY A 81 3.09 -5.21 7.06
CA GLY A 81 2.44 -4.15 7.85
C GLY A 81 2.05 -2.89 7.05
N LYS A 82 2.46 -2.77 5.78
CA LYS A 82 2.17 -1.62 4.92
C LYS A 82 1.71 -2.08 3.55
N SER A 83 0.71 -1.40 3.01
CA SER A 83 0.30 -1.62 1.63
C SER A 83 1.43 -1.24 0.66
N PHE A 84 1.53 -1.94 -0.46
CA PHE A 84 2.54 -1.68 -1.49
C PHE A 84 1.98 -1.99 -2.89
N TYR A 85 2.58 -1.43 -3.94
CA TYR A 85 2.19 -1.70 -5.31
C TYR A 85 3.00 -2.88 -5.87
N LEU A 86 2.31 -3.83 -6.52
CA LEU A 86 2.93 -4.94 -7.23
C LEU A 86 2.61 -4.87 -8.73
N GLY A 87 3.62 -5.09 -9.57
CA GLY A 87 3.43 -5.13 -11.02
C GLY A 87 2.51 -6.28 -11.40
N ILE A 88 1.49 -6.01 -12.22
CA ILE A 88 0.53 -7.03 -12.67
C ILE A 88 1.21 -8.06 -13.60
N HIS A 89 2.26 -7.62 -14.29
CA HIS A 89 3.06 -8.43 -15.20
C HIS A 89 4.55 -8.29 -14.88
N PRO A 90 5.37 -9.30 -15.21
CA PRO A 90 6.82 -9.16 -15.19
C PRO A 90 7.29 -7.99 -16.04
N VAL A 91 8.43 -7.39 -15.66
CA VAL A 91 9.08 -6.34 -16.46
C VAL A 91 9.42 -6.89 -17.83
N THR A 92 8.98 -6.20 -18.89
CA THR A 92 9.31 -6.59 -20.28
C THR A 92 10.69 -6.07 -20.66
N GLN A 93 11.36 -6.70 -21.63
CA GLN A 93 12.67 -6.20 -22.09
C GLN A 93 12.55 -4.79 -22.68
N ALA A 94 11.40 -4.47 -23.30
CA ALA A 94 11.10 -3.14 -23.81
C ALA A 94 11.03 -2.11 -22.68
N ALA A 95 10.27 -2.38 -21.60
CA ALA A 95 10.20 -1.50 -20.45
C ALA A 95 11.57 -1.30 -19.78
N TYR A 96 12.36 -2.37 -19.65
CA TYR A 96 13.72 -2.30 -19.14
C TYR A 96 14.58 -1.37 -20.01
N ARG A 97 14.61 -1.60 -21.32
CA ARG A 97 15.38 -0.78 -22.28
C ARG A 97 14.94 0.67 -22.28
N THR A 98 13.66 0.96 -22.13
CA THR A 98 13.16 2.34 -22.03
C THR A 98 13.75 3.07 -20.82
N VAL A 99 13.95 2.38 -19.69
CA VAL A 99 14.50 2.98 -18.47
C VAL A 99 16.02 3.04 -18.49
N THR A 100 16.69 1.98 -18.96
CA THR A 100 18.16 1.83 -18.85
C THR A 100 18.92 2.18 -20.12
N GLY A 101 18.23 2.32 -21.26
CA GLY A 101 18.83 2.50 -22.58
C GLY A 101 19.42 1.22 -23.20
N GLN A 102 19.52 0.12 -22.45
CA GLN A 102 20.16 -1.12 -22.87
C GLN A 102 19.20 -2.32 -22.79
N ASN A 103 19.46 -3.36 -23.60
CA ASN A 103 18.78 -4.65 -23.47
C ASN A 103 19.83 -5.76 -23.29
N PRO A 104 20.03 -6.28 -22.08
CA PRO A 104 21.01 -7.33 -21.80
C PRO A 104 20.50 -8.75 -22.16
N SER A 105 19.26 -8.87 -22.67
CA SER A 105 18.68 -10.17 -22.99
C SER A 105 19.42 -10.86 -24.12
N ARG A 106 19.81 -12.12 -23.90
CA ARG A 106 20.26 -13.03 -24.96
C ARG A 106 19.10 -13.40 -25.90
N PHE A 107 17.89 -13.58 -25.36
CA PHE A 107 16.70 -13.87 -26.15
C PHE A 107 16.21 -12.60 -26.87
N THR A 108 16.77 -12.36 -28.05
CA THR A 108 16.38 -11.27 -28.96
C THR A 108 15.35 -11.75 -29.97
N ALA A 109 14.68 -10.83 -30.66
CA ALA A 109 13.71 -11.18 -31.71
C ALA A 109 14.32 -12.05 -32.83
N ALA A 110 15.62 -11.90 -33.10
CA ALA A 110 16.36 -12.71 -34.06
C ALA A 110 16.62 -14.15 -33.55
N GLU A 111 16.65 -14.35 -32.24
CA GLU A 111 16.95 -15.63 -31.58
C GLU A 111 15.69 -16.28 -30.97
N GLY A 112 14.51 -15.97 -31.52
CA GLY A 112 13.23 -16.53 -31.08
C GLY A 112 12.62 -15.87 -29.83
N GLY A 113 13.16 -14.74 -29.38
CA GLY A 113 12.56 -13.91 -28.35
C GLY A 113 11.22 -13.33 -28.82
N GLY A 114 10.14 -13.64 -28.09
CA GLY A 114 8.80 -13.14 -28.40
C GLY A 114 8.71 -11.61 -28.42
N GLN A 115 7.88 -11.07 -29.31
CA GLN A 115 7.57 -9.64 -29.37
C GLN A 115 7.01 -9.18 -28.01
N ASN A 116 7.55 -8.10 -27.43
CA ASN A 116 7.04 -7.46 -26.21
C ASN A 116 5.71 -6.69 -26.46
N THR A 117 4.80 -7.24 -27.26
CA THR A 117 3.64 -6.53 -27.83
C THR A 117 2.36 -6.66 -27.02
N ARG A 118 2.38 -7.31 -25.85
CA ARG A 118 1.21 -7.27 -24.96
C ARG A 118 1.09 -5.86 -24.40
N SER A 119 0.27 -5.04 -25.05
CA SER A 119 -0.19 -3.77 -24.53
C SER A 119 -0.69 -4.01 -23.11
N ASN A 120 -0.13 -3.29 -22.14
CA ASN A 120 -0.40 -3.49 -20.71
C ASN A 120 -1.77 -2.93 -20.30
N ARG A 121 -2.78 -3.09 -21.17
CA ARG A 121 -4.13 -2.59 -20.99
C ARG A 121 -4.86 -3.58 -20.11
N PHE A 122 -4.79 -3.35 -18.80
CA PHE A 122 -5.56 -4.07 -17.81
C PHE A 122 -7.06 -3.91 -18.12
N ARG A 123 -7.70 -4.99 -18.60
CA ARG A 123 -9.15 -5.16 -18.50
C ARG A 123 -9.38 -5.73 -17.11
N GLY A 124 -10.20 -5.04 -16.31
CA GLY A 124 -10.41 -5.35 -14.89
C GLY A 124 -10.77 -6.82 -14.62
N PRO A 125 -10.67 -7.27 -13.35
CA PRO A 125 -10.87 -8.67 -13.02
C PRO A 125 -12.32 -9.09 -13.33
N THR A 126 -12.48 -10.14 -14.15
CA THR A 126 -13.70 -10.95 -14.13
C THR A 126 -13.84 -11.55 -12.73
N PRO A 127 -15.02 -11.45 -12.08
CA PRO A 127 -15.19 -11.90 -10.72
C PRO A 127 -14.94 -13.41 -10.62
N TRP A 128 -14.12 -13.81 -9.64
CA TRP A 128 -13.90 -15.21 -9.30
C TRP A 128 -15.21 -15.76 -8.75
N ARG A 129 -15.81 -16.70 -9.49
CA ARG A 129 -17.04 -17.38 -9.08
C ARG A 129 -16.70 -18.19 -7.83
N SER A 130 -17.31 -17.85 -6.69
CA SER A 130 -17.20 -18.60 -5.44
C SER A 130 -17.71 -20.02 -5.68
N VAL A 131 -16.82 -21.01 -5.58
CA VAL A 131 -17.19 -22.41 -5.41
C VAL A 131 -17.33 -22.62 -3.90
N ARG A 132 -18.56 -22.68 -3.41
CA ARG A 132 -18.86 -23.25 -2.10
C ARG A 132 -18.94 -24.77 -2.28
N GLY A 133 -18.07 -25.48 -1.59
CA GLY A 133 -18.20 -26.91 -1.27
C GLY A 133 -18.43 -27.04 0.22
#